data_AF-A0A1G0CKP4-F1
#
_entry.id   AF-A0A1G0CKP4-F1
#
_cell.length_a   1.000
_cell.length_b   1.000
_cell.length_c   1.000
_cell.angle_alpha   90.00
_cell.angle_beta   90.00
_cell.angle_gamma   90.00
#
_symmetry.space_group_name_H-M   'P 1'
#
loop_
_entity.id
_entity.type
_entity.pdbx_description
1 polymer ?
#
loop_
_entity_poly.entity_id
_entity_poly.type
_entity_poly.pdbx_seq_one_letter_code
_entity_poly.pdbx_strand_id
1 'polypeptide(L)'
;MSSLKQQLFSFIGITGIYIGIIALAFSPQLILQNIVAIGVVLIVFVLSTFITSSGKLDNHEANIQKFLIGTTVQMLASMFFLLISKFTAKEHFKSMAIHYMILFFAFLVIQAYFLLKRIRETK
;
A
#
# COMPACT_ATOMS: atom_id res chain seq x y z
N MET A 1 10.45 1.14 19.21
CA MET A 1 9.19 1.43 18.51
C MET A 1 8.66 0.12 17.92
N SER A 2 7.37 -0.23 18.04
CA SER A 2 6.86 -1.53 17.57
C SER A 2 7.00 -1.68 16.05
N SER A 3 7.19 -2.91 15.55
CA SER A 3 7.29 -3.22 14.11
C SER A 3 6.10 -2.66 13.32
N LEU A 4 4.90 -2.69 13.89
CA LEU A 4 3.69 -2.10 13.30
C LEU A 4 3.83 -0.59 13.10
N LYS A 5 4.28 0.15 14.13
CA LYS A 5 4.48 1.60 14.03
C LYS A 5 5.53 1.93 12.98
N GLN A 6 6.65 1.19 12.94
CA GLN A 6 7.70 1.37 11.93
C GLN A 6 7.18 1.17 10.51
N GLN A 7 6.37 0.13 10.30
CA GLN A 7 5.75 -0.16 9.01
C GLN A 7 4.79 0.95 8.57
N LEU A 8 3.92 1.44 9.47
CA LEU A 8 3.00 2.53 9.18
C LEU A 8 3.74 3.83 8.83
N PHE A 9 4.77 4.20 9.59
CA PHE A 9 5.59 5.37 9.28
C PHE A 9 6.35 5.21 7.96
N SER A 10 6.73 3.98 7.59
CA SER A 10 7.37 3.72 6.29
C SER A 10 6.41 4.01 5.13
N PHE A 11 5.14 3.60 5.23
CA PHE A 11 4.14 3.95 4.21
C PHE A 11 3.92 5.45 4.12
N ILE A 12 3.71 6.11 5.26
CA ILE A 12 3.49 7.56 5.30
C ILE A 12 4.69 8.32 4.73
N GLY A 13 5.91 7.92 5.11
CA GLY A 13 7.15 8.52 4.63
C GLY A 13 7.33 8.38 3.13
N ILE A 14 7.16 7.16 2.59
CA ILE A 14 7.26 6.94 1.13
C ILE A 14 6.15 7.67 0.38
N THR A 15 4.91 7.66 0.88
CA THR A 15 3.82 8.45 0.30
C THR A 15 4.17 9.93 0.24
N GLY A 16 4.66 10.50 1.35
CA GLY A 16 4.99 11.92 1.43
C GLY A 16 6.07 12.32 0.43
N ILE A 17 7.15 11.53 0.34
CA ILE A 17 8.21 11.74 -0.66
C ILE A 17 7.65 11.63 -2.07
N TYR A 18 6.82 10.62 -2.33
CA TYR A 18 6.25 10.38 -3.66
C TYR A 18 5.30 11.49 -4.11
N ILE A 19 4.46 12.01 -3.20
CA ILE A 19 3.62 13.18 -3.44
C ILE A 19 4.50 14.40 -3.75
N GLY A 20 5.58 14.60 -3.00
CA GLY A 20 6.53 15.69 -3.26
C GLY A 20 7.13 15.63 -4.67
N ILE A 21 7.53 14.44 -5.12
CA ILE A 21 8.04 14.23 -6.49
C ILE A 21 6.98 14.58 -7.55
N ILE A 22 5.74 14.12 -7.34
CA ILE A 22 4.63 14.41 -8.27
C ILE A 22 4.30 15.90 -8.30
N ALA A 23 4.30 16.56 -7.13
CA ALA A 23 4.02 17.98 -7.03
C ALA A 23 5.03 18.85 -7.79
N LEU A 24 6.29 18.40 -7.89
CA LEU A 24 7.34 19.09 -8.65
C LEU A 24 7.27 18.83 -10.16
N ALA A 25 6.70 17.71 -10.59
CA ALA A 25 6.75 17.25 -11.98
C ALA A 25 5.46 17.48 -12.79
N PHE A 26 4.31 17.72 -12.13
CA PHE A 26 2.99 17.73 -12.78
C PHE A 26 2.19 19.01 -12.50
N SER A 27 1.17 19.27 -13.32
CA SER A 27 0.25 20.40 -13.11
C SER A 27 -0.73 20.16 -11.94
N PRO A 28 -1.28 21.22 -11.31
CA PRO A 28 -2.18 21.09 -10.16
C PRO A 28 -3.40 20.17 -10.38
N GLN A 29 -3.98 20.19 -11.58
CA GLN A 29 -5.12 19.34 -11.95
C GLN A 29 -4.76 17.85 -11.92
N LEU A 30 -3.61 17.49 -12.51
CA LEU A 30 -3.07 16.13 -12.55
C LEU A 30 -2.64 15.64 -11.16
N ILE A 31 -2.08 16.55 -10.36
CA ILE A 31 -1.71 16.27 -8.97
C ILE A 31 -2.95 15.84 -8.17
N LEU A 32 -4.05 16.60 -8.24
CA LEU A 32 -5.26 16.31 -7.46
C LEU A 32 -5.83 14.91 -7.74
N GLN A 33 -5.88 14.54 -9.02
CA GLN A 33 -6.38 13.23 -9.44
C GLN A 33 -5.44 12.10 -9.00
N ASN A 34 -4.13 12.28 -9.16
CA ASN A 34 -3.13 11.31 -8.72
C ASN A 34 -3.12 11.14 -7.18
N ILE A 35 -3.40 12.21 -6.42
CA ILE A 35 -3.52 12.14 -4.96
C ILE A 35 -4.64 11.20 -4.53
N VAL A 36 -5.75 11.13 -5.27
CA VAL A 36 -6.83 10.17 -4.96
C VAL A 36 -6.33 8.73 -5.08
N ALA A 37 -5.62 8.41 -6.17
CA ALA A 37 -5.03 7.08 -6.36
C ALA A 37 -4.02 6.74 -5.26
N ILE A 38 -3.15 7.69 -4.91
CA ILE A 38 -2.14 7.57 -3.84
C ILE A 38 -2.81 7.36 -2.47
N GLY A 39 -3.88 8.11 -2.19
CA GLY A 39 -4.63 8.02 -0.94
C GLY A 39 -5.30 6.66 -0.79
N VAL A 40 -5.94 6.17 -1.85
CA VAL A 40 -6.60 4.86 -1.83
C VAL A 40 -5.61 3.72 -1.60
N VAL A 41 -4.46 3.71 -2.31
CA VAL A 41 -3.45 2.66 -2.06
C VAL A 41 -2.90 2.74 -0.64
N LEU A 42 -2.65 3.93 -0.09
CA LEU A 42 -2.22 4.09 1.29
C LEU A 42 -3.24 3.50 2.28
N ILE A 43 -4.53 3.83 2.11
CA ILE A 43 -5.60 3.32 2.99
C ILE A 43 -5.68 1.79 2.92
N VAL A 44 -5.65 1.21 1.71
CA VAL A 44 -5.70 -0.25 1.50
C VAL A 44 -4.55 -0.94 2.25
N PHE A 45 -3.33 -0.39 2.20
CA PHE A 45 -2.17 -0.96 2.89
C PHE A 45 -2.18 -0.76 4.40
N VAL A 46 -2.63 0.39 4.88
CA VAL A 46 -2.78 0.65 6.30
C VAL A 46 -3.81 -0.33 6.91
N LEU A 47 -4.98 -0.48 6.29
CA LEU A 47 -6.03 -1.39 6.75
C LEU A 47 -5.57 -2.85 6.75
N SER A 48 -4.96 -3.32 5.65
CA SER A 48 -4.40 -4.68 5.58
C SER A 48 -3.34 -4.91 6.66
N THR A 49 -2.50 -3.92 6.92
CA THR A 49 -1.45 -4.03 7.95
C THR A 49 -2.04 -4.19 9.36
N PHE A 50 -3.14 -3.50 9.67
CA PHE A 50 -3.85 -3.70 10.94
C PHE A 50 -4.45 -5.11 11.06
N ILE A 51 -5.10 -5.59 10.00
CA ILE A 51 -5.71 -6.94 9.99
C ILE A 51 -4.63 -8.01 10.16
N THR A 52 -3.58 -7.96 9.35
CA THR A 52 -2.49 -8.94 9.37
C THR A 52 -1.63 -8.90 10.63
N SER A 53 -1.57 -7.75 11.32
CA SER A 53 -0.81 -7.60 12.57
C SER A 53 -1.64 -7.90 13.83
N SER A 54 -2.92 -8.26 13.67
CA SER A 54 -3.80 -8.63 14.78
C SER A 54 -3.68 -10.13 15.14
N GLY A 55 -3.66 -10.43 16.44
CA GLY A 55 -3.58 -11.80 16.98
C GLY A 55 -2.18 -12.21 17.46
N LYS A 56 -2.11 -13.32 18.21
CA LYS A 56 -0.85 -13.87 18.73
C LYS A 56 0.06 -14.32 17.57
N LEU A 57 1.34 -13.95 17.65
CA LEU A 57 2.35 -14.12 16.61
C LEU A 57 3.06 -15.47 16.66
N ASP A 58 2.64 -16.36 17.56
CA ASP A 58 3.41 -17.52 18.01
C ASP A 58 3.56 -18.62 16.94
N ASN A 59 2.81 -18.55 15.84
CA ASN A 59 2.90 -19.48 14.72
C ASN A 59 3.34 -18.77 13.42
N HIS A 60 4.56 -19.10 12.96
CA HIS A 60 5.16 -18.55 11.73
C HIS A 60 4.32 -18.85 10.47
N GLU A 61 3.76 -20.05 10.35
CA GLU A 61 2.95 -20.44 9.20
C GLU A 61 1.66 -19.62 9.14
N ALA A 62 1.00 -19.42 10.29
CA ALA A 62 -0.19 -18.59 10.38
C ALA A 62 0.09 -17.12 9.98
N ASN A 63 1.26 -16.58 10.30
CA ASN A 63 1.64 -15.22 9.90
C ASN A 63 1.86 -15.10 8.38
N ILE A 64 2.44 -16.13 7.75
CA ILE A 64 2.60 -16.19 6.29
C ILE A 64 1.23 -16.32 5.61
N GLN A 65 0.35 -17.19 6.11
CA GLN A 65 -1.02 -17.35 5.58
C GLN A 65 -1.82 -16.04 5.69
N LYS A 66 -1.78 -15.37 6.85
CA LYS A 66 -2.40 -14.04 7.02
C LYS A 66 -1.86 -13.03 6.02
N PHE A 67 -0.55 -13.02 5.80
CA PHE A 67 0.07 -12.15 4.80
C PHE A 67 -0.46 -12.44 3.40
N LEU A 68 -0.44 -13.71 2.95
CA LEU A 68 -0.93 -14.11 1.63
C LEU A 68 -2.40 -13.75 1.41
N ILE A 69 -3.26 -14.02 2.40
CA ILE A 69 -4.68 -13.66 2.36
C ILE A 69 -4.83 -12.13 2.30
N GLY A 70 -4.11 -11.41 3.16
CA GLY A 70 -4.11 -9.94 3.19
C GLY A 70 -3.72 -9.34 1.84
N THR A 71 -2.61 -9.79 1.26
CA THR A 71 -2.13 -9.31 -0.04
C THR A 71 -3.09 -9.65 -1.18
N THR A 72 -3.76 -10.82 -1.11
CA THR A 72 -4.76 -11.20 -2.10
C THR A 72 -5.98 -10.28 -2.04
N VAL A 73 -6.49 -10.02 -0.84
CA VAL A 73 -7.62 -9.09 -0.64
C VAL A 73 -7.24 -7.67 -1.06
N GLN A 74 -6.02 -7.21 -0.75
CA GLN A 74 -5.51 -5.92 -1.21
C GLN A 74 -5.48 -5.84 -2.72
N MET A 75 -4.95 -6.87 -3.39
CA MET A 75 -4.88 -6.93 -4.85
C MET A 75 -6.28 -6.89 -5.47
N LEU A 76 -7.25 -7.65 -4.96
CA LEU A 76 -8.63 -7.64 -5.43
C LEU A 76 -9.29 -6.27 -5.24
N ALA A 77 -9.11 -5.65 -4.07
CA ALA A 77 -9.61 -4.30 -3.79
C ALA A 77 -8.98 -3.26 -4.72
N SER A 78 -7.67 -3.36 -4.96
CA SER A 78 -6.94 -2.50 -5.88
C SER A 78 -7.40 -2.66 -7.33
N MET A 79 -7.62 -3.89 -7.80
CA MET A 79 -8.15 -4.16 -9.13
C MET A 79 -9.55 -3.58 -9.29
N PHE A 80 -10.40 -3.74 -8.28
CA PHE A 80 -11.76 -3.17 -8.29
C PHE A 80 -11.73 -1.64 -8.35
N PHE A 81 -10.87 -1.00 -7.54
CA PHE A 81 -10.68 0.46 -7.58
C PHE A 81 -10.19 0.95 -8.95
N LEU A 82 -9.19 0.28 -9.53
CA LEU A 82 -8.68 0.63 -10.86
C LEU A 82 -9.75 0.44 -11.94
N LEU A 83 -10.58 -0.61 -11.83
CA LEU A 83 -11.71 -0.82 -12.73
C LEU A 83 -12.72 0.34 -12.65
N ILE A 84 -13.13 0.74 -11.44
CA ILE A 84 -14.01 1.90 -11.25
C ILE A 84 -13.38 3.17 -11.83
N SER A 85 -12.10 3.40 -11.51
CA SER A 85 -11.35 4.59 -11.97
C SER A 85 -11.27 4.66 -13.50
N LYS A 86 -11.21 3.51 -14.17
CA LYS A 86 -11.25 3.44 -15.64
C LYS A 86 -12.58 3.97 -16.21
N PHE A 87 -13.70 3.83 -15.49
CA PHE A 87 -15.00 4.33 -15.96
C PHE A 87 -15.25 5.78 -15.54
N THR A 88 -14.79 6.20 -14.36
CA THR A 88 -15.06 7.55 -13.82
C THR A 88 -14.04 8.60 -14.27
N ALA A 89 -12.79 8.21 -14.54
CA ALA A 89 -11.68 9.12 -14.87
C ALA A 89 -10.89 8.67 -16.10
N LYS A 90 -11.59 8.35 -17.20
CA LYS A 90 -11.01 7.76 -18.43
C LYS A 90 -9.77 8.48 -18.95
N GLU A 91 -9.80 9.81 -19.02
CA GLU A 91 -8.72 10.62 -19.60
C GLU A 91 -7.41 10.53 -18.81
N HIS A 92 -7.50 10.27 -17.51
CA HIS A 92 -6.35 10.27 -16.60
C HIS A 92 -6.04 8.89 -16.03
N PHE A 93 -6.86 7.88 -16.37
CA PHE A 93 -6.74 6.51 -15.87
C PHE A 93 -5.34 5.95 -16.01
N LYS A 94 -4.68 6.13 -17.16
CA LYS A 94 -3.33 5.61 -17.40
C LYS A 94 -2.33 6.19 -16.39
N SER A 95 -2.37 7.50 -16.16
CA SER A 95 -1.51 8.19 -15.19
C SER A 95 -1.79 7.70 -13.77
N MET A 96 -3.06 7.72 -13.35
CA MET A 96 -3.47 7.24 -12.02
C MET A 96 -3.06 5.79 -11.77
N ALA A 97 -3.27 4.91 -12.76
CA ALA A 97 -2.91 3.50 -12.67
C ALA A 97 -1.41 3.31 -12.50
N ILE A 98 -0.57 4.05 -13.23
CA ILE A 98 0.88 3.98 -13.08
C ILE A 98 1.29 4.37 -11.66
N HIS A 99 0.81 5.52 -11.17
CA HIS A 99 1.18 5.98 -9.83
C HIS A 99 0.67 5.05 -8.72
N TYR A 100 -0.53 4.51 -8.90
CA TYR A 100 -1.09 3.50 -8.02
C TYR A 100 -0.22 2.24 -7.97
N MET A 101 0.14 1.69 -9.14
CA MET A 101 0.91 0.45 -9.24
C MET A 101 2.32 0.60 -8.66
N ILE A 102 2.99 1.73 -8.91
CA ILE A 102 4.32 2.01 -8.34
C ILE A 102 4.26 1.96 -6.81
N LEU A 103 3.32 2.66 -6.20
CA LEU A 103 3.16 2.66 -4.75
C LEU A 103 2.69 1.31 -4.21
N PHE A 104 1.79 0.64 -4.91
CA PHE A 104 1.31 -0.70 -4.54
C PHE A 104 2.49 -1.67 -4.41
N PHE A 105 3.37 -1.72 -5.42
CA PHE A 105 4.57 -2.55 -5.37
C PHE A 105 5.53 -2.12 -4.27
N ALA A 106 5.79 -0.82 -4.11
CA ALA A 106 6.66 -0.32 -3.05
C ALA A 106 6.15 -0.73 -1.66
N PHE A 107 4.84 -0.64 -1.42
CA PHE A 107 4.25 -1.01 -0.14
C PHE A 107 4.21 -2.52 0.07
N LEU A 108 4.01 -3.33 -0.98
CA LEU A 108 4.14 -4.79 -0.86
C LEU A 108 5.54 -5.18 -0.40
N VAL A 109 6.59 -4.57 -0.96
CA VAL A 109 7.98 -4.82 -0.56
C VAL A 109 8.20 -4.47 0.91
N ILE A 110 7.67 -3.32 1.37
CA ILE A 110 7.73 -2.93 2.78
C ILE A 110 6.99 -3.93 3.67
N GLN A 111 5.76 -4.32 3.32
CA GLN A 111 4.99 -5.30 4.10
C GLN A 111 5.74 -6.64 4.21
N ALA A 112 6.32 -7.12 3.10
CA ALA A 112 7.11 -8.34 3.06
C ALA A 112 8.38 -8.22 3.93
N TYR A 113 9.10 -7.09 3.85
CA TYR A 113 10.26 -6.82 4.70
C TYR A 113 9.91 -6.89 6.19
N PHE A 114 8.83 -6.23 6.62
CA PHE A 114 8.42 -6.24 8.03
C PHE A 114 7.87 -7.60 8.49
N LEU A 115 7.28 -8.41 7.60
CA LEU A 115 6.95 -9.80 7.90
C LEU A 115 8.23 -10.60 8.20
N LEU A 116 9.22 -10.55 7.29
CA LEU A 116 10.48 -11.27 7.45
C LEU A 116 11.25 -10.82 8.70
N LYS A 117 11.25 -9.51 8.98
CA LYS A 117 11.85 -8.95 10.19
C LYS A 117 11.19 -9.51 11.45
N ARG A 118 9.86 -9.53 11.53
CA ARG A 118 9.12 -10.10 12.67
C ARG A 118 9.43 -11.57 12.87
N ILE A 119 9.45 -12.38 11.81
CA ILE A 119 9.77 -13.82 11.87
C ILE A 119 11.20 -14.05 12.39
N ARG A 120 12.14 -13.15 12.04
CA ARG A 120 13.53 -13.25 12.52
C ARG A 120 13.66 -12.89 14.00
N GLU A 121 12.89 -11.91 14.48
CA GLU A 121 12.91 -11.46 15.88
C GLU A 121 12.22 -12.44 16.84
N THR A 122 11.36 -13.34 16.34
CA THR A 122 10.74 -14.43 17.13
C THR A 122 11.55 -15.74 17.16
N LYS A 123 12.70 -15.81 16.48
CA LYS A 123 13.67 -16.91 16.61
C LYS A 123 14.71 -16.59 17.68
#